data_AF-A0A9D4XWL8-F1
#
_entry.id   AF-A0A9D4XWL8-F1
#
_cell.length_a   1.000
_cell.length_b   1.000
_cell.length_c   1.000
_cell.angle_alpha   90.00
_cell.angle_beta   90.00
_cell.angle_gamma   90.00
#
_symmetry.space_group_name_H-M   'P 1'
#
loop_
_entity.id
_entity.type
_entity.pdbx_description
1 polymer ?
#
loop_
_entity_poly.entity_id
_entity_poly.type
_entity_poly.pdbx_seq_one_letter_code
_entity_poly.pdbx_strand_id
1 'polypeptide(L)'
;MIVNIGNEGVGAGERDRGWFRRFGSFIRRKQVDSAHHRSHSQLARKLSVVDLVGIGVGATIGAGVYILIGTVAREQAGPALVLSILIAGIAAALSAFCYAELACRCPSAGSAYHYTYICIGEGVAWLVGWSLILEYTIGASAVARGITPNLALFFGGEDNLPSFLARHTLPGLGIVVDPCAAVLIILITIPLCLGIKESSTVQSIATTINVSVMLFIITVGGYLGFKTGWVGYDLPSGFFPYGVNGMFAGSAVVFFSYIGFDTVSGTAEEVKNPQRDLPIGISTALAICCVLYMLVSAVIVGLVPYYALNPDTPISSAFSIYGMEWAV
;
A
#
# COMPACT_ATOMS: atom_id res chain seq x y z
N MET A 1 6.63 44.52 -4.41
CA MET A 1 6.93 45.43 -3.28
C MET A 1 8.06 44.81 -2.48
N ILE A 2 9.29 45.20 -2.82
CA ILE A 2 10.53 44.67 -2.25
C ILE A 2 10.91 45.62 -1.11
N VAL A 3 10.89 45.14 0.13
CA VAL A 3 11.37 45.94 1.27
C VAL A 3 12.81 45.51 1.56
N ASN A 4 13.71 46.41 1.18
CA ASN A 4 15.12 46.44 1.55
C ASN A 4 15.20 46.97 3.00
N ILE A 5 15.78 46.23 3.93
CA ILE A 5 16.08 46.75 5.28
C ILE A 5 17.59 46.80 5.43
N GLY A 6 18.08 48.02 5.36
CA GLY A 6 19.47 48.39 5.60
C GLY A 6 19.88 48.18 7.06
N ASN A 7 21.19 48.01 7.17
CA ASN A 7 21.98 47.85 8.37
C ASN A 7 22.21 49.20 9.06
N GLU A 8 21.85 49.35 10.34
CA GLU A 8 22.38 50.38 11.24
C GLU A 8 22.03 50.04 12.71
N GLY A 9 23.00 50.16 13.63
CA GLY A 9 22.73 50.40 15.05
C GLY A 9 23.09 49.30 16.05
N VAL A 10 24.25 49.48 16.68
CA VAL A 10 24.87 48.71 17.78
C VAL A 10 24.05 48.70 19.08
N GLY A 11 24.10 47.60 19.84
CA GLY A 11 24.07 47.65 21.32
C GLY A 11 23.03 46.78 22.03
N ALA A 12 23.55 45.83 22.83
CA ALA A 12 22.91 45.14 23.94
C ALA A 12 21.78 44.13 23.62
N GLY A 13 22.10 42.83 23.78
CA GLY A 13 21.10 41.75 23.90
C GLY A 13 21.43 40.47 23.15
N GLU A 14 22.68 39.98 23.25
CA GLU A 14 23.19 38.88 22.42
C GLU A 14 23.09 37.48 23.06
N ARG A 15 22.44 37.34 24.22
CA ARG A 15 22.34 36.04 24.92
C ARG A 15 20.99 35.32 24.85
N ASP A 16 19.89 36.01 24.51
CA ASP A 16 18.54 35.39 24.45
C ASP A 16 18.00 35.09 23.04
N ARG A 17 18.69 35.53 21.97
CA ARG A 17 18.24 35.26 20.59
C ARG A 17 18.64 33.88 20.03
N GLY A 18 19.50 33.15 20.74
CA GLY A 18 19.99 31.83 20.28
C GLY A 18 18.94 30.72 20.39
N TRP A 19 18.10 30.75 21.43
CA TRP A 19 17.09 29.71 21.67
C TRP A 19 15.91 29.83 20.69
N PHE A 20 15.43 31.05 20.43
CA PHE A 20 14.39 31.29 19.42
C PHE A 20 14.88 31.05 17.98
N ARG A 21 16.16 31.30 17.64
CA ARG A 21 16.73 30.90 16.33
C ARG A 21 16.83 29.38 16.16
N ARG A 22 17.11 28.63 17.23
CA ARG A 22 17.10 27.16 17.19
C ARG A 22 15.70 26.61 16.91
N PHE A 23 14.65 27.19 17.50
CA PHE A 23 13.27 26.84 17.16
C PHE A 23 12.86 27.27 15.74
N GLY A 24 13.36 28.40 15.24
CA GLY A 24 13.16 28.84 13.86
C GLY A 24 13.70 27.86 12.81
N SER A 25 14.72 27.05 13.15
CA SER A 25 15.24 26.00 12.27
C SER A 25 14.20 24.90 12.00
N PHE A 26 13.36 24.55 12.98
CA PHE A 26 12.30 23.54 12.82
C PHE A 26 11.11 24.02 11.98
N ILE A 27 10.99 25.34 11.75
CA ILE A 27 9.90 25.97 10.98
C ILE A 27 10.37 26.34 9.56
N ARG A 28 11.63 26.04 9.20
CA ARG A 28 12.14 26.32 7.87
C ARG A 28 11.33 25.56 6.82
N ARG A 29 10.73 26.28 5.89
CA ARG A 29 10.01 25.72 4.74
C ARG A 29 10.91 25.75 3.52
N LYS A 30 10.85 24.71 2.68
CA LYS A 30 11.53 24.76 1.38
C LYS A 30 10.76 25.73 0.52
N GLN A 31 11.45 26.72 -0.04
CA GLN A 31 10.86 27.57 -1.06
C GLN A 31 10.49 26.67 -2.24
N VAL A 32 9.27 26.79 -2.75
CA VAL A 32 8.88 26.11 -3.99
C VAL A 32 9.84 26.60 -5.06
N ASP A 33 10.71 25.71 -5.54
CA ASP A 33 11.64 26.04 -6.61
C ASP A 33 10.78 26.43 -7.82
N SER A 34 10.68 27.74 -8.04
CA SER A 34 10.09 28.30 -9.23
C SER A 34 10.81 27.68 -10.42
N ALA A 35 10.11 27.43 -11.52
CA ALA A 35 10.59 26.70 -12.70
C ALA A 35 11.88 27.25 -13.39
N HIS A 36 12.60 28.20 -12.79
CA HIS A 36 13.75 28.93 -13.33
C HIS A 36 15.12 28.58 -12.73
N HIS A 37 15.22 27.72 -11.71
CA HIS A 37 16.52 27.22 -11.22
C HIS A 37 16.60 25.69 -11.23
N ARG A 38 16.68 25.10 -12.43
CA ARG A 38 16.86 23.64 -12.61
C ARG A 38 18.33 23.30 -12.85
N SER A 39 19.06 23.03 -11.76
CA SER A 39 20.47 22.60 -11.79
C SER A 39 20.69 21.10 -11.49
N HIS A 40 19.63 20.30 -11.32
CA HIS A 40 19.75 18.85 -11.10
C HIS A 40 19.06 18.08 -12.23
N SER A 41 19.68 16.99 -12.65
CA SER A 41 19.31 16.09 -13.76
C SER A 41 17.80 15.95 -13.96
N GLN A 42 17.26 16.52 -15.04
CA GLN A 42 15.86 16.33 -15.37
C GLN A 42 15.60 14.89 -15.81
N LEU A 43 14.75 14.18 -15.06
CA LEU A 43 14.21 12.90 -15.50
C LEU A 43 13.39 13.13 -16.79
N ALA A 44 13.44 12.16 -17.70
CA ALA A 44 12.75 12.27 -18.98
C ALA A 44 11.24 12.16 -18.76
N ARG A 45 10.48 13.22 -19.07
CA ARG A 45 9.01 13.24 -18.98
C ARG A 45 8.37 12.32 -20.00
N LYS A 46 8.20 11.05 -19.64
CA LYS A 46 7.71 10.00 -20.54
C LYS A 46 6.41 9.35 -20.08
N LEU A 47 6.09 9.42 -18.77
CA LEU A 47 4.93 8.74 -18.21
C LEU A 47 3.63 9.37 -18.70
N SER A 48 2.72 8.51 -19.14
CA SER A 48 1.35 8.80 -19.51
C SER A 48 0.38 8.40 -18.39
N VAL A 49 -0.91 8.74 -18.54
CA VAL A 49 -1.96 8.34 -17.60
C VAL A 49 -2.03 6.81 -17.43
N VAL A 50 -1.84 6.05 -18.51
CA VAL A 50 -1.89 4.58 -18.45
C VAL A 50 -0.75 4.03 -17.61
N ASP A 51 0.45 4.59 -17.76
CA ASP A 51 1.61 4.20 -16.96
C ASP A 51 1.40 4.55 -15.49
N LEU A 52 0.83 5.72 -15.19
CA LEU A 52 0.49 6.15 -13.83
C LEU A 52 -0.55 5.24 -13.17
N VAL A 53 -1.58 4.83 -13.93
CA VAL A 53 -2.57 3.86 -13.44
C VAL A 53 -1.90 2.52 -13.19
N GLY A 54 -1.05 2.04 -14.10
CA GLY A 54 -0.29 0.80 -13.92
C GLY A 54 0.61 0.83 -12.67
N ILE A 55 1.32 1.94 -12.45
CA ILE A 55 2.17 2.14 -11.27
C ILE A 55 1.32 2.17 -10.00
N GLY A 56 0.21 2.91 -10.00
CA GLY A 56 -0.67 3.01 -8.83
C GLY A 56 -1.33 1.67 -8.48
N VAL A 57 -1.89 0.99 -9.49
CA VAL A 57 -2.49 -0.34 -9.32
C VAL A 57 -1.43 -1.35 -8.84
N GLY A 58 -0.23 -1.32 -9.42
CA GLY A 58 0.87 -2.20 -9.04
C GLY A 58 1.45 -1.95 -7.65
N ALA A 59 1.47 -0.70 -7.20
CA ALA A 59 1.93 -0.33 -5.87
C ALA A 59 0.87 -0.67 -4.80
N THR A 60 -0.41 -0.58 -5.15
CA THR A 60 -1.51 -0.84 -4.21
C THR A 60 -1.87 -2.33 -4.12
N ILE A 61 -1.90 -3.05 -5.25
CA ILE A 61 -2.19 -4.49 -5.27
C ILE A 61 -0.98 -5.28 -4.77
N GLY A 62 -1.05 -5.72 -3.51
CA GLY A 62 -0.01 -6.53 -2.87
C GLY A 62 -0.57 -7.62 -1.97
N ALA A 63 0.28 -8.16 -1.09
CA ALA A 63 -0.10 -9.23 -0.15
C ALA A 63 -1.24 -8.83 0.81
N GLY A 64 -1.45 -7.52 1.02
CA GLY A 64 -2.51 -6.98 1.86
C GLY A 64 -3.88 -7.56 1.53
N VAL A 65 -4.31 -7.48 0.27
CA VAL A 65 -5.62 -8.00 -0.14
C VAL A 65 -5.70 -9.52 0.00
N TYR A 66 -4.63 -10.24 -0.33
CA TYR A 66 -4.65 -11.71 -0.36
C TYR A 66 -4.70 -12.36 1.02
N ILE A 67 -4.12 -11.70 2.04
CA ILE A 67 -4.00 -12.27 3.40
C ILE A 67 -5.02 -11.63 4.33
N LEU A 68 -5.10 -10.30 4.36
CA LEU A 68 -5.97 -9.61 5.32
C LEU A 68 -7.44 -9.89 5.06
N ILE A 69 -7.86 -10.17 3.82
CA ILE A 69 -9.26 -10.58 3.55
C ILE A 69 -9.64 -11.79 4.40
N GLY A 70 -8.77 -12.81 4.50
CA GLY A 70 -9.02 -14.01 5.27
C GLY A 70 -9.12 -13.75 6.76
N THR A 71 -8.08 -13.10 7.31
CA THR A 71 -8.01 -12.77 8.73
C THR A 71 -9.16 -11.85 9.16
N VAL A 72 -9.42 -10.77 8.41
CA VAL A 72 -10.46 -9.79 8.74
C VAL A 72 -11.85 -10.36 8.53
N ALA A 73 -12.09 -11.17 7.49
CA ALA A 73 -13.36 -11.88 7.34
C ALA A 73 -13.61 -12.81 8.53
N ARG A 74 -12.61 -13.61 8.92
CA ARG A 74 -12.78 -14.61 9.98
C ARG A 74 -12.93 -13.99 11.37
N GLU A 75 -12.18 -12.93 11.68
CA GLU A 75 -12.04 -12.49 13.08
C GLU A 75 -12.78 -11.18 13.41
N GLN A 76 -13.14 -10.37 12.40
CA GLN A 76 -13.55 -8.98 12.64
C GLN A 76 -14.83 -8.56 11.91
N ALA A 77 -14.94 -8.80 10.60
CA ALA A 77 -16.01 -8.25 9.77
C ALA A 77 -17.03 -9.31 9.33
N GLY A 78 -16.62 -10.57 9.14
CA GLY A 78 -17.48 -11.59 8.54
C GLY A 78 -17.93 -11.17 7.13
N PRO A 79 -19.20 -11.41 6.77
CA PRO A 79 -19.72 -11.02 5.47
C PRO A 79 -19.82 -9.51 5.23
N ALA A 80 -19.77 -8.70 6.29
CA ALA A 80 -19.68 -7.24 6.18
C ALA A 80 -18.32 -6.72 5.68
N LEU A 81 -17.35 -7.60 5.41
CA LEU A 81 -16.02 -7.22 4.88
C LEU A 81 -16.10 -6.33 3.64
N VAL A 82 -17.06 -6.59 2.74
CA VAL A 82 -17.26 -5.77 1.52
C VAL A 82 -17.54 -4.30 1.88
N LEU A 83 -18.31 -4.06 2.95
CA LEU A 83 -18.59 -2.71 3.45
C LEU A 83 -17.36 -2.12 4.15
N SER A 84 -16.61 -2.92 4.92
CA SER A 84 -15.34 -2.49 5.53
C SER A 84 -14.34 -1.98 4.49
N ILE A 85 -14.22 -2.68 3.37
CA ILE A 85 -13.36 -2.30 2.23
C ILE A 85 -13.88 -1.03 1.56
N LEU A 86 -15.19 -0.91 1.34
CA LEU A 86 -15.78 0.31 0.79
C LEU A 86 -15.48 1.55 1.67
N ILE A 87 -15.64 1.43 2.99
CA ILE A 87 -15.35 2.52 3.93
C ILE A 87 -13.86 2.87 3.91
N ALA A 88 -12.98 1.88 3.88
CA ALA A 88 -11.54 2.10 3.79
C ALA A 88 -11.15 2.76 2.45
N GLY A 89 -11.79 2.36 1.36
CA GLY A 89 -11.60 2.94 0.03
C GLY A 89 -12.07 4.40 -0.05
N ILE A 90 -13.18 4.75 0.60
CA ILE A 90 -13.63 6.15 0.70
C ILE A 90 -12.62 7.00 1.49
N ALA A 91 -12.14 6.49 2.63
CA ALA A 91 -11.11 7.17 3.41
C ALA A 91 -9.82 7.38 2.59
N ALA A 92 -9.38 6.34 1.88
CA ALA A 92 -8.24 6.40 0.98
C ALA A 92 -8.47 7.39 -0.17
N ALA A 93 -9.69 7.49 -0.72
CA ALA A 93 -10.02 8.41 -1.80
C ALA A 93 -9.93 9.87 -1.36
N LEU A 94 -10.43 10.19 -0.17
CA LEU A 94 -10.30 11.53 0.41
C LEU A 94 -8.83 11.91 0.59
N SER A 95 -8.00 11.00 1.10
CA SER A 95 -6.55 11.21 1.18
C SER A 95 -5.92 11.37 -0.19
N ALA A 96 -6.25 10.50 -1.14
CA ALA A 96 -5.71 10.50 -2.50
C ALA A 96 -6.01 11.79 -3.26
N PHE A 97 -7.20 12.39 -3.07
CA PHE A 97 -7.53 13.70 -3.65
C PHE A 97 -6.67 14.83 -3.08
N CYS A 98 -6.37 14.82 -1.77
CA CYS A 98 -5.43 15.78 -1.18
C CYS A 98 -4.01 15.62 -1.74
N TYR A 99 -3.55 14.37 -1.91
CA TYR A 99 -2.26 14.09 -2.54
C TYR A 99 -2.23 14.55 -4.01
N ALA A 100 -3.29 14.29 -4.76
CA ALA A 100 -3.41 14.71 -6.15
C ALA A 100 -3.34 16.24 -6.29
N GLU A 101 -4.02 16.98 -5.41
CA GLU A 101 -3.97 18.45 -5.40
C GLU A 101 -2.55 18.97 -5.10
N LEU A 102 -1.88 18.41 -4.10
CA LEU A 102 -0.51 18.80 -3.74
C LEU A 102 0.50 18.45 -4.84
N ALA A 103 0.36 17.28 -5.46
CA ALA A 103 1.22 16.84 -6.55
C ALA A 103 1.06 17.71 -7.81
N CYS A 104 -0.15 18.22 -8.08
CA CYS A 104 -0.39 19.17 -9.17
C CYS A 104 0.25 20.54 -8.91
N ARG A 105 0.21 21.01 -7.65
CA ARG A 105 0.75 22.33 -7.27
C ARG A 105 2.27 22.31 -7.19
N CYS A 106 2.85 21.23 -6.67
CA CYS A 106 4.29 21.07 -6.45
C CYS A 106 4.75 19.75 -7.07
N PRO A 107 4.94 19.68 -8.41
CA PRO A 107 5.38 18.48 -9.10
C PRO A 107 6.86 18.24 -8.83
N SER A 108 7.17 17.66 -7.67
CA SER A 108 8.50 17.21 -7.26
C SER A 108 8.45 15.77 -6.75
N ALA A 109 9.54 15.03 -6.93
CA ALA A 109 9.66 13.60 -6.68
C ALA A 109 9.79 13.20 -5.19
N GLY A 110 9.14 13.94 -4.28
CA GLY A 110 9.37 13.81 -2.84
C GLY A 110 8.17 13.35 -1.99
N SER A 111 7.03 13.00 -2.62
CA SER A 111 5.80 12.52 -1.98
C SER A 111 5.42 13.31 -0.71
N ALA A 112 4.86 12.66 0.31
CA ALA A 112 4.35 13.28 1.53
C ALA A 112 5.42 14.11 2.28
N TYR A 113 6.67 13.62 2.36
CA TYR A 113 7.77 14.32 3.03
C TYR A 113 7.96 15.74 2.46
N HIS A 114 8.04 15.84 1.14
CA HIS A 114 8.28 17.11 0.48
C HIS A 114 7.07 18.04 0.58
N TYR A 115 5.85 17.51 0.48
CA TYR A 115 4.64 18.30 0.68
C TYR A 115 4.56 18.87 2.10
N THR A 116 4.87 18.06 3.12
CA THR A 116 4.93 18.53 4.52
C THR A 116 6.04 19.57 4.72
N TYR A 117 7.20 19.38 4.09
CA TYR A 117 8.31 20.33 4.18
C TYR A 117 7.97 21.70 3.57
N ILE A 118 7.17 21.73 2.51
CA ILE A 118 6.67 22.97 1.90
C ILE A 118 5.56 23.59 2.75
N CYS A 119 4.55 22.82 3.16
CA CYS A 119 3.34 23.35 3.78
C CYS A 119 3.50 23.71 5.26
N ILE A 120 4.21 22.88 6.02
CA ILE A 120 4.27 22.98 7.48
C ILE A 120 5.63 23.49 7.92
N GLY A 121 6.69 22.77 7.56
CA GLY A 121 8.07 23.09 7.90
C GLY A 121 8.91 21.84 8.23
N GLU A 122 10.21 22.04 8.38
CA GLU A 122 11.22 21.00 8.54
C GLU A 122 10.97 20.02 9.68
N GLY A 123 10.51 20.46 10.86
CA GLY A 123 10.33 19.60 12.02
C GLY A 123 9.27 18.52 11.81
N VAL A 124 8.11 18.89 11.27
CA VAL A 124 7.03 17.93 10.98
C VAL A 124 7.40 17.09 9.76
N ALA A 125 8.05 17.68 8.75
CA ALA A 125 8.54 16.93 7.60
C ALA A 125 9.56 15.86 8.00
N TRP A 126 10.46 16.15 8.94
CA TRP A 126 11.41 15.18 9.47
C TRP A 126 10.71 13.98 10.11
N LEU A 127 9.68 14.22 10.92
CA LEU A 127 8.85 13.16 11.51
C LEU A 127 8.14 12.33 10.44
N VAL A 128 7.55 12.98 9.43
CA VAL A 128 6.90 12.31 8.29
C VAL A 128 7.90 11.49 7.47
N GLY A 129 9.13 11.96 7.29
CA GLY A 129 10.18 11.22 6.61
C GLY A 129 10.53 9.93 7.33
N TRP A 130 10.71 9.99 8.65
CA TRP A 130 10.95 8.79 9.46
C TRP A 130 9.76 7.84 9.49
N SER A 131 8.53 8.35 9.53
CA SER A 131 7.34 7.49 9.46
C SER A 131 7.24 6.77 8.11
N LEU A 132 7.54 7.45 6.99
CA LEU A 132 7.55 6.82 5.67
C LEU A 132 8.60 5.71 5.54
N ILE A 133 9.82 5.93 6.09
CA ILE A 133 10.86 4.88 6.07
C ILE A 133 10.37 3.64 6.84
N LEU A 134 9.76 3.83 8.01
CA LEU A 134 9.20 2.73 8.79
C LEU A 134 8.04 2.05 8.06
N GLU A 135 7.14 2.82 7.47
CA GLU A 135 6.01 2.33 6.70
C GLU A 135 6.45 1.44 5.53
N TYR A 136 7.36 1.93 4.68
CA TYR A 136 7.86 1.12 3.56
C TYR A 136 8.63 -0.13 4.03
N THR A 137 9.36 -0.04 5.15
CA THR A 137 10.07 -1.20 5.71
C THR A 137 9.10 -2.26 6.23
N ILE A 138 8.06 -1.84 6.95
CA ILE A 138 7.00 -2.73 7.45
C ILE A 138 6.20 -3.32 6.28
N GLY A 139 5.87 -2.50 5.28
CA GLY A 139 5.16 -2.92 4.07
C GLY A 139 5.92 -3.99 3.29
N ALA A 140 7.20 -3.74 2.98
CA ALA A 140 8.04 -4.72 2.28
C ALA A 140 8.16 -6.04 3.08
N SER A 141 8.32 -5.94 4.40
CA SER A 141 8.39 -7.11 5.29
C SER A 141 7.07 -7.90 5.33
N ALA A 142 5.92 -7.21 5.37
CA ALA A 142 4.60 -7.82 5.36
C ALA A 142 4.34 -8.56 4.04
N VAL A 143 4.70 -7.96 2.91
CA VAL A 143 4.57 -8.59 1.58
C VAL A 143 5.45 -9.83 1.48
N ALA A 144 6.71 -9.75 1.93
CA ALA A 144 7.61 -10.90 1.90
C ALA A 144 7.12 -12.06 2.78
N ARG A 145 6.61 -11.77 3.99
CA ARG A 145 6.01 -12.78 4.89
C ARG A 145 4.77 -13.45 4.30
N GLY A 146 4.06 -12.75 3.42
CA GLY A 146 2.87 -13.26 2.78
C GLY A 146 3.09 -14.39 1.77
N ILE A 147 4.32 -14.52 1.27
CA ILE A 147 4.66 -15.55 0.27
C ILE A 147 4.96 -16.89 0.94
N THR A 148 5.48 -16.88 2.17
CA THR A 148 5.92 -18.11 2.87
C THR A 148 4.84 -19.18 3.00
N PRO A 149 3.58 -18.89 3.41
CA PRO A 149 2.54 -19.92 3.51
C PRO A 149 2.20 -20.57 2.16
N ASN A 150 2.15 -19.76 1.10
CA ASN A 150 1.85 -20.24 -0.25
C ASN A 150 3.00 -21.10 -0.79
N LEU A 151 4.25 -20.73 -0.50
CA LEU A 151 5.41 -21.56 -0.84
C LEU A 151 5.41 -22.88 -0.08
N ALA A 152 5.02 -22.87 1.20
CA ALA A 152 4.93 -24.09 2.00
C ALA A 152 3.86 -25.07 1.47
N LEU A 153 2.74 -24.57 0.97
CA LEU A 153 1.74 -25.40 0.29
C LEU A 153 2.32 -26.05 -0.98
N PHE A 154 3.15 -25.35 -1.76
CA PHE A 154 3.77 -25.91 -2.97
C PHE A 154 4.72 -27.09 -2.70
N PHE A 155 5.42 -27.08 -1.55
CA PHE A 155 6.30 -28.18 -1.14
C PHE A 155 5.55 -29.33 -0.43
N GLY A 156 4.23 -29.30 -0.37
CA GLY A 156 3.44 -30.38 0.24
C GLY A 156 3.24 -30.22 1.76
N GLY A 157 3.23 -28.98 2.25
CA GLY A 157 2.91 -28.64 3.65
C GLY A 157 4.08 -28.02 4.42
N GLU A 158 3.76 -27.45 5.59
CA GLU A 158 4.71 -26.77 6.48
C GLU A 158 5.87 -27.70 6.92
N ASP A 159 5.63 -29.01 6.94
CA ASP A 159 6.59 -30.07 7.35
C ASP A 159 7.59 -30.49 6.26
N ASN A 160 7.31 -30.21 4.98
CA ASN A 160 8.19 -30.59 3.85
C ASN A 160 9.11 -29.44 3.39
N LEU A 161 9.03 -28.27 4.03
CA LEU A 161 10.01 -27.21 3.77
C LEU A 161 11.38 -27.62 4.35
N PRO A 162 12.49 -27.43 3.61
CA PRO A 162 13.81 -27.59 4.21
C PRO A 162 13.91 -26.72 5.46
N SER A 163 14.39 -27.30 6.56
CA SER A 163 14.42 -26.68 7.89
C SER A 163 15.11 -25.32 7.93
N PHE A 164 15.92 -24.97 6.95
CA PHE A 164 16.55 -23.65 6.81
C PHE A 164 15.58 -22.53 6.35
N LEU A 165 14.47 -22.87 5.70
CA LEU A 165 13.46 -21.93 5.17
C LEU A 165 12.16 -21.90 5.98
N ALA A 166 11.92 -22.92 6.81
CA ALA A 166 10.71 -23.03 7.64
C ALA A 166 10.64 -21.93 8.70
N ARG A 167 9.42 -21.57 9.12
CA ARG A 167 9.20 -20.60 10.21
C ARG A 167 9.72 -21.20 11.51
N HIS A 168 10.67 -20.51 12.13
CA HIS A 168 11.19 -20.89 13.46
C HIS A 168 10.57 -20.00 14.52
N THR A 169 9.82 -20.62 15.41
CA THR A 169 9.40 -19.99 16.67
C THR A 169 10.54 -20.16 17.67
N LEU A 170 11.19 -19.07 18.07
CA LEU A 170 12.21 -19.12 19.12
C LEU A 170 11.50 -19.32 20.48
N PRO A 171 11.66 -20.48 21.14
CA PRO A 171 10.99 -20.75 22.40
C PRO A 171 11.63 -19.88 23.49
N GLY A 172 10.92 -18.84 23.93
CA GLY A 172 11.37 -17.92 24.97
C GLY A 172 10.98 -16.45 24.74
N LEU A 173 10.83 -16.02 23.48
CA LEU A 173 10.47 -14.63 23.13
C LEU A 173 9.15 -14.50 22.37
N GLY A 174 8.53 -15.61 21.94
CA GLY A 174 7.30 -15.58 21.13
C GLY A 174 7.49 -14.96 19.74
N ILE A 175 8.74 -14.78 19.30
CA ILE A 175 9.07 -14.19 18.00
C ILE A 175 9.11 -15.30 16.95
N VAL A 176 8.25 -15.17 15.94
CA VAL A 176 8.24 -16.01 14.73
C VAL A 176 9.24 -15.41 13.74
N VAL A 177 10.36 -16.10 13.53
CA VAL A 177 11.36 -15.74 12.52
C VAL A 177 11.04 -16.49 11.24
N ASP A 178 11.00 -15.78 10.12
CA ASP A 178 10.72 -16.32 8.79
C ASP A 178 11.96 -16.14 7.89
N PRO A 179 12.84 -17.16 7.80
CA PRO A 179 14.04 -17.10 6.98
C PRO A 179 13.73 -16.99 5.47
N CYS A 180 12.62 -17.57 5.02
CA CYS A 180 12.18 -17.50 3.63
C CYS A 180 11.88 -16.06 3.21
N ALA A 181 11.15 -15.32 4.03
CA ALA A 181 10.88 -13.90 3.80
C ALA A 181 12.19 -13.07 3.73
N ALA A 182 13.17 -13.37 4.58
CA ALA A 182 14.47 -12.68 4.57
C ALA A 182 15.27 -12.93 3.28
N VAL A 183 15.33 -14.18 2.81
CA VAL A 183 15.96 -14.54 1.54
C VAL A 183 15.26 -13.85 0.37
N LEU A 184 13.93 -13.81 0.38
CA LEU A 184 13.14 -13.19 -0.68
C LEU A 184 13.37 -11.67 -0.75
N ILE A 185 13.48 -10.99 0.39
CA ILE A 185 13.85 -9.56 0.42
C ILE A 185 15.23 -9.34 -0.20
N ILE A 186 16.23 -10.17 0.12
CA ILE A 186 17.56 -10.08 -0.46
C ILE A 186 17.49 -10.27 -1.98
N LEU A 187 16.74 -11.28 -2.44
CA LEU A 187 16.58 -11.56 -3.87
C LEU A 187 15.91 -10.40 -4.64
N ILE A 188 14.90 -9.75 -4.06
CA ILE A 188 14.25 -8.56 -4.65
C ILE A 188 15.17 -7.33 -4.58
N THR A 189 16.04 -7.23 -3.58
CA THR A 189 16.98 -6.11 -3.46
C THR A 189 18.02 -6.10 -4.58
N ILE A 190 18.44 -7.27 -5.07
CA ILE A 190 19.42 -7.40 -6.16
C ILE A 190 18.99 -6.63 -7.44
N PRO A 191 17.81 -6.88 -8.06
CA PRO A 191 17.36 -6.13 -9.23
C PRO A 191 17.14 -4.65 -8.93
N LEU A 192 16.76 -4.28 -7.70
CA LEU A 192 16.66 -2.88 -7.28
C LEU A 192 18.03 -2.18 -7.33
N CYS A 193 19.12 -2.87 -6.98
CA CYS A 193 20.48 -2.35 -7.05
C CYS A 193 21.06 -2.32 -8.47
N LEU A 194 20.62 -3.22 -9.37
CA LEU A 194 21.19 -3.35 -10.73
C LEU A 194 20.68 -2.29 -11.72
N GLY A 195 19.50 -1.69 -11.50
CA GLY A 195 19.08 -0.51 -12.25
C GLY A 195 17.57 -0.27 -12.37
N ILE A 196 17.21 1.01 -12.46
CA ILE A 196 15.81 1.52 -12.48
C ILE A 196 15.03 1.06 -13.71
N LYS A 197 15.69 0.92 -14.88
CA LYS A 197 15.02 0.49 -16.13
C LYS A 197 14.51 -0.94 -16.07
N GLU A 198 15.33 -1.87 -15.56
CA GLU A 198 14.93 -3.26 -15.40
C GLU A 198 13.89 -3.39 -14.29
N SER A 199 14.05 -2.63 -13.19
CA SER A 199 13.09 -2.60 -12.08
C SER A 199 11.67 -2.21 -12.50
N SER A 200 11.52 -1.18 -13.35
CA SER A 200 10.21 -0.76 -13.85
C SER A 200 9.53 -1.84 -14.71
N THR A 201 10.29 -2.59 -15.50
CA THR A 201 9.76 -3.69 -16.32
C THR A 201 9.30 -4.86 -15.45
N VAL A 202 10.09 -5.22 -14.44
CA VAL A 202 9.72 -6.26 -13.45
C VAL A 202 8.45 -5.87 -12.71
N GLN A 203 8.33 -4.62 -12.27
CA GLN A 203 7.13 -4.12 -11.60
C GLN A 203 5.88 -4.20 -12.49
N SER A 204 5.99 -3.83 -13.76
CA SER A 204 4.88 -3.90 -14.72
C SER A 204 4.42 -5.34 -14.95
N ILE A 205 5.35 -6.28 -15.10
CA ILE A 205 5.06 -7.72 -15.24
C ILE A 205 4.36 -8.24 -13.97
N ALA A 206 4.91 -7.96 -12.79
CA ALA A 206 4.33 -8.40 -11.52
C ALA A 206 2.90 -7.87 -11.32
N THR A 207 2.68 -6.60 -11.67
CA THR A 207 1.34 -5.98 -11.61
C THR A 207 0.36 -6.66 -12.57
N THR A 208 0.80 -6.94 -13.79
CA THR A 208 -0.04 -7.61 -14.81
C THR A 208 -0.45 -9.01 -14.36
N ILE A 209 0.48 -9.76 -13.77
CA ILE A 209 0.20 -11.09 -13.19
C ILE A 209 -0.80 -10.96 -12.04
N ASN A 210 -0.56 -10.05 -11.09
CA ASN A 210 -1.45 -9.85 -9.95
C ASN A 210 -2.89 -9.49 -10.36
N VAL A 211 -3.04 -8.56 -11.30
CA VAL A 211 -4.37 -8.19 -11.83
C VAL A 211 -5.03 -9.39 -12.52
N SER A 212 -4.27 -10.19 -13.27
CA SER A 212 -4.78 -11.40 -13.93
C SER A 212 -5.26 -12.44 -12.91
N VAL A 213 -4.51 -12.65 -11.83
CA VAL A 213 -4.90 -13.54 -10.72
C VAL A 213 -6.18 -13.04 -10.04
N MET A 214 -6.31 -11.75 -9.77
CA MET A 214 -7.55 -11.20 -9.20
C MET A 214 -8.76 -11.39 -10.13
N LEU A 215 -8.60 -11.14 -11.43
CA LEU A 215 -9.67 -11.37 -12.40
C LEU A 215 -10.05 -12.86 -12.49
N PHE A 216 -9.07 -13.75 -12.40
CA PHE A 216 -9.30 -15.18 -12.32
C PHE A 216 -10.13 -15.55 -11.07
N ILE A 217 -9.75 -15.05 -9.90
CA ILE A 217 -10.49 -15.28 -8.65
C ILE A 217 -11.94 -14.79 -8.77
N ILE A 218 -12.14 -13.58 -9.32
CA ILE A 218 -13.47 -12.99 -9.48
C ILE A 218 -14.34 -13.83 -10.43
N THR A 219 -13.79 -14.25 -11.57
CA THR A 219 -14.55 -14.97 -12.60
C THR A 219 -14.84 -16.41 -12.21
N VAL A 220 -13.81 -17.17 -11.83
CA VAL A 220 -13.95 -18.58 -11.42
C VAL A 220 -14.67 -18.68 -10.09
N GLY A 221 -14.27 -17.89 -9.10
CA GLY A 221 -14.94 -17.86 -7.81
C GLY A 221 -16.39 -17.37 -7.91
N GLY A 222 -16.67 -16.39 -8.76
CA GLY A 222 -18.04 -15.99 -9.07
C GLY A 222 -18.86 -17.12 -9.70
N TYR A 223 -18.30 -17.85 -10.67
CA TYR A 223 -18.96 -19.02 -11.28
C TYR A 223 -19.26 -20.12 -10.26
N LEU A 224 -18.32 -20.42 -9.35
CA LEU A 224 -18.54 -21.35 -8.25
C LEU A 224 -19.64 -20.84 -7.30
N GLY A 225 -19.62 -19.56 -6.94
CA GLY A 225 -20.63 -18.94 -6.08
C GLY A 225 -22.05 -19.04 -6.65
N PHE A 226 -22.22 -18.82 -7.96
CA PHE A 226 -23.50 -19.01 -8.63
C PHE A 226 -23.96 -20.48 -8.65
N LYS A 227 -23.04 -21.44 -8.72
CA LYS A 227 -23.39 -22.87 -8.65
C LYS A 227 -23.76 -23.33 -7.24
N THR A 228 -23.08 -22.81 -6.23
CA THR A 228 -23.26 -23.22 -4.83
C THR A 228 -24.37 -22.43 -4.14
N GLY A 229 -24.86 -21.36 -4.77
CA GLY A 229 -25.91 -20.51 -4.21
C GLY A 229 -25.39 -19.58 -3.11
N TRP A 230 -24.10 -19.27 -3.10
CA TRP A 230 -23.48 -18.34 -2.13
C TRP A 230 -23.63 -18.78 -0.66
N VAL A 231 -23.23 -20.03 -0.37
CA VAL A 231 -23.32 -20.65 0.97
C VAL A 231 -22.72 -19.79 2.08
N GLY A 232 -21.68 -19.00 1.78
CA GLY A 232 -21.04 -18.13 2.75
C GLY A 232 -21.86 -16.90 3.18
N TYR A 233 -22.98 -16.60 2.51
CA TYR A 233 -23.94 -15.58 2.94
C TYR A 233 -25.17 -16.16 3.65
N ASP A 234 -25.40 -17.47 3.56
CA ASP A 234 -26.51 -18.15 4.24
C ASP A 234 -26.11 -18.50 5.69
N LEU A 235 -26.11 -17.47 6.54
CA LEU A 235 -25.66 -17.56 7.93
C LEU A 235 -26.81 -17.28 8.91
N PRO A 236 -26.99 -18.13 9.95
CA PRO A 236 -27.96 -17.88 11.01
C PRO A 236 -27.68 -16.59 11.79
N SER A 237 -26.42 -16.15 11.83
CA SER A 237 -25.96 -14.94 12.52
C SER A 237 -26.16 -13.64 11.73
N GLY A 238 -26.66 -13.72 10.48
CA GLY A 238 -26.91 -12.57 9.61
C GLY A 238 -25.64 -11.94 9.02
N PHE A 239 -25.79 -10.78 8.37
CA PHE A 239 -24.70 -10.10 7.63
C PHE A 239 -23.65 -9.42 8.54
N PHE A 240 -23.98 -9.18 9.82
CA PHE A 240 -23.12 -8.49 10.77
C PHE A 240 -22.85 -9.34 12.03
N PRO A 241 -22.10 -10.46 11.91
CA PRO A 241 -21.84 -11.36 13.04
C PRO A 241 -21.06 -10.68 14.18
N TYR A 242 -20.19 -9.72 13.85
CA TYR A 242 -19.40 -8.93 14.81
C TYR A 242 -19.99 -7.53 15.07
N GLY A 243 -21.20 -7.28 14.58
CA GLY A 243 -21.85 -5.97 14.62
C GLY A 243 -21.14 -4.90 13.80
N VAL A 244 -21.65 -3.67 13.91
CA VAL A 244 -21.13 -2.49 13.20
C VAL A 244 -19.71 -2.12 13.67
N ASN A 245 -19.41 -2.35 14.95
CA ASN A 245 -18.07 -2.10 15.49
C ASN A 245 -17.01 -3.00 14.85
N GLY A 246 -17.32 -4.29 14.62
CA GLY A 246 -16.44 -5.22 13.92
C GLY A 246 -16.19 -4.81 12.46
N MET A 247 -17.22 -4.30 11.78
CA MET A 247 -17.08 -3.75 10.42
C MET A 247 -16.12 -2.55 10.39
N PHE A 248 -16.22 -1.60 11.32
CA PHE A 248 -15.30 -0.45 11.39
C PHE A 248 -13.89 -0.86 11.78
N ALA A 249 -13.73 -1.78 12.73
CA ALA A 249 -12.44 -2.34 13.11
C ALA A 249 -11.77 -3.02 11.90
N GLY A 250 -12.51 -3.83 11.15
CA GLY A 250 -12.03 -4.46 9.93
C GLY A 250 -11.64 -3.44 8.86
N SER A 251 -12.36 -2.33 8.75
CA SER A 251 -12.04 -1.24 7.83
C SER A 251 -10.67 -0.62 8.11
N ALA A 252 -10.32 -0.43 9.39
CA ALA A 252 -9.02 0.08 9.79
C ALA A 252 -7.87 -0.87 9.41
N VAL A 253 -8.09 -2.20 9.50
CA VAL A 253 -7.06 -3.19 9.11
C VAL A 253 -6.92 -3.25 7.59
N VAL A 254 -8.02 -3.34 6.84
CA VAL A 254 -7.97 -3.43 5.36
C VAL A 254 -7.53 -2.13 4.70
N PHE A 255 -7.52 -1.00 5.41
CA PHE A 255 -6.90 0.24 4.93
C PHE A 255 -5.44 0.05 4.52
N PHE A 256 -4.72 -0.89 5.16
CA PHE A 256 -3.38 -1.28 4.76
C PHE A 256 -3.29 -1.72 3.29
N SER A 257 -4.35 -2.33 2.75
CA SER A 257 -4.40 -2.78 1.34
C SER A 257 -4.51 -1.63 0.34
N TYR A 258 -4.84 -0.42 0.80
CA TYR A 258 -4.94 0.79 -0.03
C TYR A 258 -3.66 1.64 -0.04
N ILE A 259 -2.66 1.29 0.78
CA ILE A 259 -1.35 1.95 0.76
C ILE A 259 -0.70 1.75 -0.62
N GLY A 260 -0.04 2.77 -1.16
CA GLY A 260 0.67 2.71 -2.44
C GLY A 260 0.23 3.73 -3.49
N PHE A 261 -0.95 4.36 -3.35
CA PHE A 261 -1.42 5.41 -4.27
C PHE A 261 -0.49 6.63 -4.30
N ASP A 262 0.23 6.89 -3.20
CA ASP A 262 1.22 7.94 -3.02
C ASP A 262 2.49 7.71 -3.86
N THR A 263 2.77 6.47 -4.27
CA THR A 263 3.87 6.13 -5.20
C THR A 263 3.72 6.86 -6.52
N VAL A 264 2.47 7.02 -7.01
CA VAL A 264 2.16 7.77 -8.23
C VAL A 264 2.58 9.23 -8.09
N SER A 265 2.39 9.83 -6.90
CA SER A 265 2.79 11.22 -6.61
C SER A 265 4.32 11.39 -6.60
N GLY A 266 5.07 10.34 -6.22
CA GLY A 266 6.53 10.32 -6.30
C GLY A 266 7.08 10.40 -7.73
N THR A 267 6.29 9.99 -8.72
CA THR A 267 6.68 10.05 -10.14
C THR A 267 6.35 11.38 -10.84
N ALA A 268 5.90 12.39 -10.10
CA ALA A 268 5.43 13.67 -10.67
C ALA A 268 6.43 14.38 -11.60
N GLU A 269 7.74 14.20 -11.38
CA GLU A 269 8.78 14.80 -12.23
C GLU A 269 8.93 14.12 -13.61
N GLU A 270 8.47 12.87 -13.74
CA GLU A 270 8.54 12.03 -14.94
C GLU A 270 7.27 12.07 -15.80
N VAL A 271 6.23 12.78 -15.34
CA VAL A 271 4.93 12.88 -16.02
C VAL A 271 4.93 13.99 -17.07
N LYS A 272 4.33 13.72 -18.23
CA LYS A 272 4.20 14.70 -19.33
C LYS A 272 3.38 15.93 -18.93
N ASN A 273 2.18 15.71 -18.38
CA ASN A 273 1.29 16.76 -17.89
C ASN A 273 0.87 16.48 -16.43
N PRO A 274 1.71 16.83 -15.43
CA PRO A 274 1.44 16.55 -14.03
C PRO A 274 0.09 17.08 -13.53
N GLN A 275 -0.33 18.26 -13.99
CA GLN A 275 -1.55 18.94 -13.51
C GLN A 275 -2.84 18.20 -13.86
N ARG A 276 -2.81 17.38 -14.92
CA ARG A 276 -3.98 16.62 -15.38
C ARG A 276 -3.80 15.12 -15.20
N ASP A 277 -2.62 14.61 -15.52
CA ASP A 277 -2.41 13.17 -15.61
C ASP A 277 -2.21 12.52 -14.22
N LEU A 278 -1.62 13.24 -13.25
CA LEU A 278 -1.51 12.75 -11.86
C LEU A 278 -2.86 12.55 -11.17
N PRO A 279 -3.79 13.54 -11.14
CA PRO A 279 -5.07 13.36 -10.45
C PRO A 279 -5.91 12.25 -11.11
N ILE A 280 -5.88 12.16 -12.43
CA ILE A 280 -6.54 11.07 -13.16
C ILE A 280 -5.89 9.74 -12.83
N GLY A 281 -4.56 9.65 -12.84
CA GLY A 281 -3.81 8.43 -12.53
C GLY A 281 -4.10 7.91 -11.12
N ILE A 282 -3.96 8.76 -10.10
CA ILE A 282 -4.22 8.43 -8.70
C ILE A 282 -5.68 8.01 -8.49
N SER A 283 -6.64 8.81 -8.97
CA SER A 283 -8.07 8.51 -8.77
C SER A 283 -8.51 7.25 -9.50
N THR A 284 -8.01 7.04 -10.72
CA THR A 284 -8.40 5.88 -11.53
C THR A 284 -7.78 4.60 -10.97
N ALA A 285 -6.51 4.63 -10.57
CA ALA A 285 -5.85 3.50 -9.92
C ALA A 285 -6.59 3.09 -8.65
N LEU A 286 -6.90 4.05 -7.78
CA LEU A 286 -7.61 3.77 -6.54
C LEU A 286 -9.01 3.21 -6.78
N ALA A 287 -9.76 3.77 -7.74
CA ALA A 287 -11.09 3.27 -8.09
C ALA A 287 -11.03 1.83 -8.60
N ILE A 288 -10.07 1.50 -9.47
CA ILE A 288 -9.86 0.14 -9.97
C ILE A 288 -9.55 -0.82 -8.81
N CYS A 289 -8.59 -0.47 -7.95
CA CYS A 289 -8.24 -1.30 -6.79
C CYS A 289 -9.45 -1.51 -5.86
N CYS A 290 -10.21 -0.45 -5.57
CA CYS A 290 -11.38 -0.53 -4.71
C CYS A 290 -12.43 -1.50 -5.27
N VAL A 291 -12.77 -1.40 -6.56
CA VAL A 291 -13.72 -2.30 -7.21
C VAL A 291 -13.22 -3.74 -7.19
N LEU A 292 -11.96 -3.97 -7.56
CA LEU A 292 -11.38 -5.31 -7.56
C LEU A 292 -11.35 -5.92 -6.15
N TYR A 293 -11.00 -5.15 -5.12
CA TYR A 293 -10.99 -5.62 -3.72
C TYR A 293 -12.39 -5.98 -3.23
N MET A 294 -13.39 -5.14 -3.51
CA MET A 294 -14.77 -5.44 -3.15
C MET A 294 -15.27 -6.72 -3.82
N LEU A 295 -14.97 -6.91 -5.11
CA LEU A 295 -15.37 -8.12 -5.85
C LEU A 295 -14.68 -9.37 -5.30
N VAL A 296 -13.37 -9.33 -5.09
CA VAL A 296 -12.63 -10.47 -4.51
C VAL A 296 -13.17 -10.81 -3.13
N SER A 297 -13.40 -9.82 -2.25
CA SER A 297 -13.95 -10.08 -0.92
C SER A 297 -15.36 -10.64 -0.96
N ALA A 298 -16.23 -10.12 -1.84
CA ALA A 298 -17.58 -10.65 -2.00
C ALA A 298 -17.56 -12.12 -2.46
N VAL A 299 -16.69 -12.44 -3.42
CA VAL A 299 -16.50 -13.81 -3.91
C VAL A 299 -15.98 -14.74 -2.82
N ILE A 300 -14.91 -14.36 -2.11
CA ILE A 300 -14.27 -15.23 -1.12
C ILE A 300 -15.17 -15.49 0.09
N VAL A 301 -15.78 -14.44 0.65
CA VAL A 301 -16.77 -14.57 1.74
C VAL A 301 -17.99 -15.37 1.27
N GLY A 302 -18.39 -15.20 0.01
CA GLY A 302 -19.53 -15.87 -0.56
C GLY A 302 -19.34 -17.37 -0.79
N LEU A 303 -18.10 -17.79 -1.09
CA LEU A 303 -17.74 -19.18 -1.35
C LEU A 303 -17.57 -20.01 -0.10
N VAL A 304 -17.00 -19.44 0.96
CA VAL A 304 -16.67 -20.14 2.21
C VAL A 304 -17.20 -19.34 3.40
N PRO A 305 -17.96 -19.95 4.32
CA PRO A 305 -18.41 -19.26 5.52
C PRO A 305 -17.23 -18.68 6.32
N TYR A 306 -17.41 -17.47 6.87
CA TYR A 306 -16.32 -16.72 7.52
C TYR A 306 -15.57 -17.50 8.63
N TYR A 307 -16.25 -18.39 9.34
CA TYR A 307 -15.66 -19.23 10.40
C TYR A 307 -14.80 -20.39 9.89
N ALA A 308 -14.90 -20.74 8.60
CA ALA A 308 -14.14 -21.81 7.96
C ALA A 308 -12.96 -21.29 7.11
N LEU A 309 -12.87 -19.96 6.91
CA LEU A 309 -11.76 -19.34 6.20
C LEU A 309 -10.43 -19.52 6.94
N ASN A 310 -9.40 -19.95 6.23
CA ASN A 310 -8.04 -20.01 6.76
C ASN A 310 -7.45 -18.58 6.80
N PRO A 311 -6.92 -18.10 7.95
CA PRO A 311 -6.37 -16.75 8.07
C PRO A 311 -5.16 -16.48 7.17
N ASP A 312 -4.33 -17.50 6.92
CA ASP A 312 -3.05 -17.33 6.22
C ASP A 312 -3.17 -17.56 4.70
N THR A 313 -4.11 -18.41 4.26
CA THR A 313 -4.28 -18.80 2.84
C THR A 313 -5.75 -18.85 2.41
N PRO A 314 -6.50 -17.74 2.54
CA PRO A 314 -7.96 -17.75 2.37
C PRO A 314 -8.40 -18.12 0.95
N ILE A 315 -7.62 -17.76 -0.06
CA ILE A 315 -7.98 -17.97 -1.48
C ILE A 315 -7.67 -19.40 -1.91
N SER A 316 -6.45 -19.86 -1.65
CA SER A 316 -6.03 -21.23 -1.97
C SER A 316 -6.88 -22.26 -1.23
N SER A 317 -7.16 -22.03 0.07
CA SER A 317 -8.05 -22.93 0.83
C SER A 317 -9.49 -22.94 0.29
N ALA A 318 -10.02 -21.78 -0.13
CA ALA A 318 -11.35 -21.72 -0.74
C ALA A 318 -11.43 -22.56 -2.03
N PHE A 319 -10.42 -22.49 -2.91
CA PHE A 319 -10.44 -23.29 -4.14
C PHE A 319 -10.14 -24.78 -3.93
N SER A 320 -9.30 -25.12 -2.96
CA SER A 320 -9.03 -26.51 -2.56
C SER A 320 -10.29 -27.23 -2.09
N ILE A 321 -11.16 -26.56 -1.30
CA ILE A 321 -12.44 -27.12 -0.83
C ILE A 321 -13.35 -27.53 -2.00
N TYR A 322 -13.27 -26.82 -3.13
CA TYR A 322 -14.05 -27.12 -4.33
C TYR A 322 -13.32 -28.02 -5.35
N GLY A 323 -12.23 -28.68 -4.92
CA GLY A 323 -11.51 -29.67 -5.73
C GLY A 323 -10.66 -29.07 -6.85
N MET A 324 -10.37 -27.76 -6.81
CA MET A 324 -9.47 -27.11 -7.76
C MET A 324 -8.05 -27.00 -7.19
N GLU A 325 -7.42 -28.15 -6.96
CA GLU A 325 -6.03 -28.23 -6.47
C GLU A 325 -5.01 -27.58 -7.42
N TRP A 326 -5.36 -27.41 -8.70
CA TRP A 326 -4.52 -26.71 -9.68
C TRP A 326 -4.54 -25.18 -9.54
N ALA A 327 -5.51 -24.63 -8.80
CA ALA A 327 -5.69 -23.19 -8.58
C ALA A 327 -5.18 -22.71 -7.22
N VAL A 328 -4.51 -23.60 -6.46
CA VAL A 328 -3.96 -23.42 -5.12
C VAL A 328 -2.58 -22.79 -5.16
#